data_AF-A0A060Z924-F1
#
_entry.id   AF-A0A060Z924-F1
#
_cell.length_a   1.000
_cell.length_b   1.000
_cell.length_c   1.000
_cell.angle_alpha   90.00
_cell.angle_beta   90.00
_cell.angle_gamma   90.00
#
_symmetry.space_group_name_H-M   'P 1'
#
loop_
_entity.id
_entity.type
_entity.pdbx_description
1 polymer ?
#
loop_
_entity_poly.entity_id
_entity_poly.type
_entity_poly.pdbx_seq_one_letter_code
_entity_poly.pdbx_strand_id
1 'polypeptide(L)'
;MVPSPEDQTVTQLQMLVDECRHGKSYCKQVLSLYELSKELQCSYSEISAEEPQAVLCKVLLSQQPERYKKAQAFISVQGLQPDTVAQLVSNAVVQGLLASAQDGETAEKQMFSPEEGRESFLQLAKLCGDPNLVGIKLLDHIPTVPLGELGCSKIYSILGL
;
A
#
# COMPACT_ATOMS: atom_id res chain seq x y z
N MET A 1 -24.07 -8.30 21.92
CA MET A 1 -22.69 -8.11 21.44
C MET A 1 -22.32 -6.67 21.77
N VAL A 2 -21.48 -6.45 22.79
CA VAL A 2 -21.05 -5.10 23.17
C VAL A 2 -19.95 -4.71 22.18
N PRO A 3 -20.05 -3.58 21.47
CA PRO A 3 -19.01 -3.14 20.55
C PRO A 3 -17.70 -2.95 21.30
N SER A 4 -16.59 -3.38 20.70
CA SER A 4 -15.25 -3.20 21.28
C SER A 4 -15.02 -1.71 21.58
N PRO A 5 -14.25 -1.34 22.62
CA PRO A 5 -13.86 0.06 22.84
C PRO A 5 -13.23 0.72 21.60
N GLU A 6 -12.63 -0.09 20.71
CA GLU A 6 -12.09 0.37 19.43
C GLU A 6 -13.19 0.76 18.44
N ASP A 7 -14.24 -0.07 18.33
CA ASP A 7 -15.41 0.19 17.48
C ASP A 7 -16.16 1.45 17.91
N GLN A 8 -16.20 1.73 19.22
CA GLN A 8 -16.82 2.95 19.75
C GLN A 8 -16.06 4.21 19.31
N THR A 9 -14.72 4.15 19.29
CA THR A 9 -13.88 5.28 18.87
C THR A 9 -14.07 5.57 17.38
N VAL A 10 -14.10 4.52 16.53
CA VAL A 10 -14.42 4.63 15.10
C VAL A 10 -15.81 5.25 14.90
N THR A 11 -16.81 4.77 15.65
CA THR A 11 -18.19 5.28 15.56
C THR A 11 -18.27 6.76 15.94
N GLN A 12 -17.58 7.18 17.00
CA GLN A 12 -17.53 8.58 17.42
C GLN A 12 -16.84 9.48 16.39
N LEU A 13 -15.72 9.03 15.82
CA LEU A 13 -15.02 9.75 14.75
C LEU A 13 -15.88 9.85 13.47
N GLN A 14 -16.61 8.78 13.13
CA GLN A 14 -17.52 8.77 11.99
C GLN A 14 -18.68 9.76 12.17
N MET A 15 -19.29 9.82 13.37
CA MET A 15 -20.31 10.84 13.66
C MET A 15 -19.75 12.27 13.50
N LEU A 16 -18.52 12.51 13.94
CA LEU A 16 -17.86 13.82 13.74
C LEU A 16 -17.65 14.14 12.25
N VAL A 17 -17.27 13.16 11.43
CA VAL A 17 -17.16 13.32 9.97
C VAL A 17 -18.50 13.71 9.34
N ASP A 18 -19.60 13.17 9.83
CA ASP A 18 -20.92 13.40 9.27
C ASP A 18 -21.53 14.74 9.69
N GLU A 19 -21.29 15.18 10.93
CA GLU A 19 -21.82 16.44 11.47
C GLU A 19 -20.95 17.67 11.14
N CYS A 20 -19.64 17.51 10.91
CA CYS A 20 -18.75 18.64 10.66
C CYS A 20 -18.89 19.22 9.24
N ARG A 21 -19.32 20.48 9.12
CA ARG A 21 -19.39 21.19 7.82
C ARG A 21 -18.06 21.76 7.32
N HIS A 22 -17.22 22.30 8.22
CA HIS A 22 -15.98 23.00 7.86
C HIS A 22 -14.69 22.20 8.14
N GLY A 23 -14.80 21.01 8.74
CA GLY A 23 -13.66 20.16 9.12
C GLY A 23 -13.75 18.72 8.58
N LYS A 24 -14.72 18.42 7.72
CA LYS A 24 -15.01 17.05 7.26
C LYS A 24 -13.79 16.32 6.70
N SER A 25 -12.95 17.01 5.94
CA SER A 25 -11.73 16.44 5.38
C SER A 25 -10.72 16.07 6.47
N TYR A 26 -10.55 16.94 7.47
CA TYR A 26 -9.66 16.67 8.59
C TYR A 26 -10.16 15.52 9.47
N CYS A 27 -11.46 15.46 9.75
CA CYS A 27 -12.06 14.34 10.47
C CYS A 27 -11.87 13.01 9.71
N LYS A 28 -11.98 13.03 8.37
CA LYS A 28 -11.69 11.85 7.53
C LYS A 28 -10.22 11.44 7.60
N GLN A 29 -9.29 12.41 7.62
CA GLN A 29 -7.85 12.14 7.78
C GLN A 29 -7.54 11.47 9.12
N VAL A 30 -8.12 12.01 10.20
CA VAL A 30 -7.97 11.44 11.55
C VAL A 30 -8.55 10.03 11.62
N LEU A 31 -9.77 9.83 11.10
CA LEU A 31 -10.42 8.52 11.07
C LEU A 31 -9.61 7.51 10.27
N SER A 32 -9.15 7.89 9.07
CA SER A 32 -8.34 7.02 8.21
C SER A 32 -7.02 6.63 8.89
N LEU A 33 -6.32 7.59 9.52
CA LEU A 33 -5.09 7.30 10.27
C LEU A 33 -5.35 6.39 11.47
N TYR A 34 -6.45 6.58 12.19
CA TYR A 34 -6.81 5.74 13.33
C TYR A 34 -7.08 4.29 12.91
N GLU A 35 -7.86 4.08 11.85
CA GLU A 35 -8.13 2.74 11.31
C GLU A 35 -6.84 2.05 10.83
N LEU A 36 -5.93 2.79 10.20
CA LEU A 36 -4.62 2.28 9.78
C LEU A 36 -3.71 1.94 10.97
N SER A 37 -3.76 2.72 12.06
CA SER A 37 -3.00 2.43 13.28
C SER A 37 -3.38 1.07 13.86
N LYS A 38 -4.68 0.75 13.86
CA LYS A 38 -5.17 -0.54 14.35
C LYS A 38 -4.71 -1.71 13.49
N GLU A 39 -4.73 -1.53 12.18
CA GLU A 39 -4.30 -2.56 11.24
C GLU A 39 -2.79 -2.79 11.23
N LEU A 40 -2.00 -1.72 11.37
CA LEU A 40 -0.55 -1.78 11.48
C LEU A 40 -0.08 -2.12 12.90
N GLN A 41 -1.01 -2.33 13.84
CA GLN A 41 -0.73 -2.64 15.24
C GLN A 41 0.19 -1.61 15.92
N CYS A 42 0.04 -0.33 15.58
CA CYS A 42 0.77 0.78 16.19
C CYS A 42 -0.17 1.78 16.86
N SER A 43 0.38 2.62 17.75
CA SER A 43 -0.41 3.66 18.39
C SER A 43 -0.74 4.79 17.41
N TYR A 44 -1.86 5.47 17.66
CA TYR A 44 -2.24 6.64 16.87
C TYR A 44 -1.17 7.74 16.92
N SER A 45 -0.52 7.93 18.07
CA SER A 45 0.53 8.93 18.24
C SER A 45 1.77 8.63 17.39
N GLU A 46 2.10 7.36 17.21
CA GLU A 46 3.22 6.94 16.34
C GLU A 46 2.87 7.18 14.87
N ILE A 47 1.72 6.69 14.40
CA ILE A 47 1.34 6.81 12.98
C ILE A 47 1.06 8.25 12.55
N SER A 48 0.54 9.09 13.46
CA SER A 48 0.23 10.49 13.17
C SER A 48 1.47 11.39 13.14
N ALA A 49 2.58 10.96 13.73
CA ALA A 49 3.87 11.65 13.66
C ALA A 49 4.66 11.28 12.39
N GLU A 50 4.21 10.28 11.63
CA GLU A 50 4.86 9.84 10.41
C GLU A 50 4.37 10.61 9.18
N GLU A 51 5.27 10.76 8.21
CA GLU A 51 4.92 11.30 6.90
C GLU A 51 3.91 10.37 6.19
N PRO A 52 2.89 10.92 5.50
CA PRO A 52 1.87 10.13 4.81
C PRO A 52 2.44 9.08 3.84
N GLN A 53 3.58 9.37 3.21
CA GLN A 53 4.29 8.46 2.31
C GLN A 53 4.81 7.23 3.05
N ALA A 54 5.37 7.41 4.26
CA ALA A 54 5.88 6.32 5.09
C ALA A 54 4.73 5.41 5.57
N VAL A 55 3.62 6.03 5.99
CA VAL A 55 2.41 5.30 6.37
C VAL A 55 1.88 4.48 5.19
N LEU A 56 1.76 5.06 4.00
CA LEU A 56 1.32 4.34 2.81
C LEU A 56 2.25 3.16 2.50
N CYS A 57 3.57 3.34 2.56
CA CYS A 57 4.52 2.23 2.39
C CYS A 57 4.24 1.08 3.36
N LYS A 58 4.04 1.37 4.65
CA LYS A 58 3.73 0.35 5.66
C LYS A 58 2.43 -0.39 5.35
N VAL A 59 1.39 0.31 4.90
CA VAL A 59 0.12 -0.30 4.48
C VAL A 59 0.30 -1.21 3.28
N LEU A 60 1.09 -0.81 2.27
CA LEU A 60 1.36 -1.64 1.11
C LEU A 60 2.12 -2.92 1.50
N LEU A 61 3.05 -2.82 2.45
CA LEU A 61 3.87 -3.95 2.92
C LEU A 61 3.19 -4.85 3.96
N SER A 62 2.07 -4.45 4.58
CA SER A 62 1.41 -5.19 5.67
C SER A 62 0.74 -6.51 5.28
N GLN A 63 0.64 -6.78 3.97
CA GLN A 63 0.02 -8.00 3.39
C GLN A 63 -1.42 -8.31 3.87
N GLN A 64 -2.15 -7.30 4.37
CA GLN A 64 -3.53 -7.47 4.80
C GLN A 64 -4.48 -7.62 3.59
N PRO A 65 -5.58 -8.40 3.70
CA PRO A 65 -6.52 -8.64 2.60
C PRO A 65 -7.19 -7.36 2.09
N GLU A 66 -7.45 -6.39 2.98
CA GLU A 66 -8.11 -5.13 2.65
C GLU A 66 -7.13 -3.97 2.39
N ARG A 67 -5.81 -4.27 2.29
CA ARG A 67 -4.76 -3.25 2.18
C ARG A 67 -4.96 -2.29 1.00
N TYR A 68 -5.42 -2.78 -0.15
CA TYR A 68 -5.60 -1.95 -1.35
C TYR A 68 -6.74 -0.95 -1.18
N LYS A 69 -7.88 -1.37 -0.60
CA LYS A 69 -9.02 -0.48 -0.37
C LYS A 69 -8.66 0.62 0.63
N LYS A 70 -7.93 0.27 1.69
CA LYS A 70 -7.49 1.23 2.71
C LYS A 70 -6.40 2.17 2.22
N ALA A 71 -5.43 1.66 1.45
CA ALA A 71 -4.45 2.49 0.76
C ALA A 71 -5.14 3.50 -0.17
N GLN A 72 -6.15 3.07 -0.93
CA GLN A 72 -6.89 3.97 -1.82
C GLN A 72 -7.68 5.04 -1.06
N ALA A 73 -8.34 4.65 0.04
CA ALA A 73 -9.04 5.59 0.91
C ALA A 73 -8.05 6.62 1.51
N PHE A 74 -6.90 6.14 2.00
CA PHE A 74 -5.85 6.98 2.57
C PHE A 74 -5.26 7.95 1.55
N ILE A 75 -4.90 7.49 0.34
CA ILE A 75 -4.41 8.33 -0.76
C ILE A 75 -5.40 9.46 -1.07
N SER A 76 -6.69 9.12 -1.16
CA SER A 76 -7.76 10.07 -1.48
C SER A 76 -7.95 11.13 -0.39
N VAL A 77 -7.80 10.72 0.88
CA VAL A 77 -8.02 11.58 2.05
C VAL A 77 -6.80 12.44 2.38
N GLN A 78 -5.58 11.93 2.15
CA GLN A 78 -4.33 12.66 2.35
C GLN A 78 -3.94 13.53 1.16
N GLY A 79 -4.55 13.33 -0.02
CA GLY A 79 -4.26 14.12 -1.21
C GLY A 79 -2.86 13.86 -1.79
N LEU A 80 -2.38 12.61 -1.68
CA LEU A 80 -1.07 12.24 -2.20
C LEU A 80 -1.03 12.40 -3.72
N GLN A 81 0.08 12.97 -4.22
CA GLN A 81 0.24 13.18 -5.65
C GLN A 81 0.45 11.85 -6.39
N PRO A 82 -0.14 11.68 -7.59
CA PRO A 82 0.01 10.46 -8.37
C PRO A 82 1.48 10.05 -8.59
N ASP A 83 2.37 11.00 -8.86
CA ASP A 83 3.81 10.71 -9.03
C ASP A 83 4.45 10.08 -7.79
N THR A 84 4.12 10.62 -6.60
CA THR A 84 4.58 10.08 -5.33
C THR A 84 4.00 8.70 -5.08
N VAL A 85 2.70 8.50 -5.36
CA VAL A 85 2.05 7.19 -5.21
C VAL A 85 2.68 6.17 -6.16
N ALA A 86 2.94 6.53 -7.42
CA ALA A 86 3.61 5.67 -8.38
C ALA A 86 4.98 5.23 -7.89
N GLN A 87 5.77 6.15 -7.34
CA GLN A 87 7.08 5.85 -6.79
C GLN A 87 7.00 4.89 -5.60
N LEU A 88 6.09 5.14 -4.65
CA LEU A 88 5.91 4.28 -3.46
C LEU A 88 5.41 2.89 -3.84
N VAL A 89 4.48 2.80 -4.79
CA VAL A 89 3.98 1.54 -5.34
C VAL A 89 5.11 0.77 -6.04
N SER A 90 5.89 1.45 -6.88
CA SER A 90 7.00 0.83 -7.62
C SER A 90 8.06 0.29 -6.65
N ASN A 91 8.41 1.06 -5.63
CA ASN A 91 9.31 0.61 -4.56
C ASN A 91 8.76 -0.62 -3.82
N ALA A 92 7.47 -0.63 -3.46
CA ALA A 92 6.85 -1.75 -2.77
C ALA A 92 6.83 -3.02 -3.63
N VAL A 93 6.59 -2.89 -4.94
CA VAL A 93 6.68 -3.99 -5.90
C VAL A 93 8.11 -4.55 -5.96
N VAL A 94 9.11 -3.69 -6.13
CA VAL A 94 10.52 -4.11 -6.18
C VAL A 94 10.95 -4.78 -4.88
N GLN A 95 10.59 -4.23 -3.72
CA GLN A 95 10.90 -4.84 -2.42
C GLN A 95 10.21 -6.20 -2.25
N GLY A 96 8.94 -6.33 -2.67
CA GLY A 96 8.25 -7.62 -2.64
C GLY A 96 8.90 -8.65 -3.56
N LEU A 97 9.38 -8.23 -4.74
CA LEU A 97 10.12 -9.09 -5.66
C LEU A 97 11.47 -9.52 -5.10
N LEU A 98 12.24 -8.61 -4.50
CA LEU A 98 13.53 -8.92 -3.86
C LEU A 98 13.36 -9.86 -2.67
N ALA A 99 12.35 -9.63 -1.81
CA ALA A 99 12.04 -10.52 -0.70
C ALA A 99 11.69 -11.94 -1.20
N SER A 100 10.96 -12.04 -2.31
CA SER A 100 10.64 -13.34 -2.93
C SER A 100 11.84 -14.05 -3.58
N ALA A 101 12.91 -13.33 -3.89
CA ALA A 101 14.12 -13.89 -4.50
C ALA A 101 15.11 -14.41 -3.46
N GLN A 102 15.10 -13.85 -2.24
CA GLN A 102 15.99 -14.24 -1.14
C GLN A 102 15.49 -15.47 -0.38
N ASP A 103 14.17 -15.66 -0.28
CA ASP A 103 13.57 -16.87 0.26
C ASP A 103 13.50 -17.96 -0.82
N GLY A 104 14.50 -18.84 -0.84
CA GLY A 104 14.48 -20.06 -1.65
C GLY A 104 13.26 -20.93 -1.33
N GLU A 105 12.45 -21.22 -2.34
CA GLU A 105 11.58 -22.40 -2.46
C GLU A 105 10.32 -22.59 -1.59
N THR A 106 9.91 -21.68 -0.68
CA THR A 106 8.59 -21.84 -0.04
C THR A 106 7.47 -21.13 -0.81
N ALA A 107 6.81 -21.86 -1.71
CA ALA A 107 5.73 -21.46 -2.61
C ALA A 107 4.42 -20.95 -1.95
N GLU A 108 4.39 -20.72 -0.64
CA GLU A 108 3.13 -20.44 0.10
C GLU A 108 3.00 -19.00 0.62
N LYS A 109 3.98 -18.13 0.36
CA LYS A 109 3.98 -16.73 0.85
C LYS A 109 4.37 -15.72 -0.23
N GLN A 110 4.03 -16.02 -1.48
CA GLN A 110 4.44 -15.22 -2.62
C GLN A 110 3.52 -14.02 -2.79
N MET A 111 4.02 -12.82 -2.47
CA MET A 111 3.43 -11.54 -2.89
C MET A 111 3.30 -11.44 -4.42
N PHE A 112 4.06 -12.27 -5.15
CA PHE A 112 4.04 -12.42 -6.60
C PHE A 112 4.22 -13.89 -7.02
N SER A 113 3.19 -14.73 -6.83
CA SER A 113 3.05 -15.91 -7.72
C SER A 113 2.85 -15.37 -9.15
N PRO A 114 3.36 -16.01 -10.22
CA PRO A 114 3.26 -15.47 -11.59
C PRO A 114 1.83 -15.08 -12.01
N GLU A 115 0.80 -15.75 -11.48
CA GLU A 115 -0.60 -15.45 -11.74
C GLU A 115 -1.22 -14.47 -10.72
N GLU A 116 -0.91 -14.62 -9.42
CA GLU A 116 -1.43 -13.74 -8.35
C GLU A 116 -0.71 -12.37 -8.29
N GLY A 117 0.54 -12.35 -8.72
CA GLY A 117 1.40 -11.18 -8.77
C GLY A 117 0.97 -10.19 -9.85
N ARG A 118 0.40 -10.68 -10.94
CA ARG A 118 -0.19 -9.82 -11.99
C ARG A 118 -1.44 -9.12 -11.47
N GLU A 119 -2.36 -9.83 -10.83
CA GLU A 119 -3.56 -9.21 -10.25
C GLU A 119 -3.19 -8.25 -9.11
N SER A 120 -2.26 -8.64 -8.23
CA SER A 120 -1.73 -7.78 -7.18
C SER A 120 -1.09 -6.51 -7.75
N PHE A 121 -0.31 -6.63 -8.83
CA PHE A 121 0.25 -5.48 -9.54
C PHE A 121 -0.84 -4.58 -10.13
N LEU A 122 -1.87 -5.15 -10.76
CA LEU A 122 -2.98 -4.35 -11.31
C LEU A 122 -3.74 -3.59 -10.19
N GLN A 123 -3.95 -4.21 -9.03
CA GLN A 123 -4.55 -3.55 -7.87
C GLN A 123 -3.66 -2.41 -7.35
N LEU A 124 -2.35 -2.63 -7.30
CA LEU A 124 -1.37 -1.60 -6.93
C LEU A 124 -1.33 -0.44 -7.94
N ALA A 125 -1.33 -0.75 -9.25
CA ALA A 125 -1.33 0.26 -10.30
C ALA A 125 -2.61 1.10 -10.28
N LYS A 126 -3.76 0.50 -9.94
CA LYS A 126 -5.03 1.23 -9.74
C LYS A 126 -4.97 2.26 -8.61
N LEU A 127 -4.12 2.08 -7.60
CA LEU A 127 -3.97 3.06 -6.51
C LEU A 127 -3.45 4.41 -7.00
N CYS A 128 -2.64 4.40 -8.06
CA CYS A 128 -2.02 5.59 -8.62
C CYS A 128 -2.95 6.37 -9.57
N GLY A 129 -4.05 5.76 -10.05
CA GLY A 129 -4.93 6.34 -11.05
C GLY A 129 -4.35 6.35 -12.48
N ASP A 130 -3.02 6.36 -12.64
CA ASP A 130 -2.33 6.22 -13.92
C ASP A 130 -1.32 5.05 -13.88
N PRO A 131 -1.64 3.91 -14.54
CA PRO A 131 -0.74 2.75 -14.57
C PRO A 131 0.54 3.01 -15.39
N ASN A 132 0.55 3.97 -16.32
CA ASN A 132 1.74 4.26 -17.12
C ASN A 132 2.84 4.88 -16.25
N LEU A 133 2.45 5.72 -15.29
CA LEU A 133 3.38 6.36 -14.37
C LEU A 133 4.08 5.33 -13.47
N VAL A 134 3.33 4.33 -13.00
CA VAL A 134 3.90 3.18 -12.26
C VAL A 134 4.87 2.41 -13.14
N GLY A 135 4.52 2.17 -14.41
CA GLY A 135 5.40 1.51 -15.37
C GLY A 135 6.73 2.26 -15.57
N ILE A 136 6.68 3.58 -15.78
CA ILE A 136 7.88 4.41 -15.94
C ILE A 136 8.77 4.33 -14.69
N LYS A 137 8.20 4.49 -13.50
CA LYS A 137 8.95 4.40 -12.24
C LYS A 137 9.56 3.01 -12.03
N LEU A 138 8.88 1.93 -12.42
CA LEU A 138 9.45 0.59 -12.38
C LEU A 138 10.63 0.40 -13.34
N LEU A 139 10.57 0.99 -14.54
CA LEU A 139 11.68 0.94 -15.49
C LEU A 139 12.95 1.59 -14.91
N ASP A 140 12.80 2.66 -14.12
CA ASP A 140 13.92 3.32 -13.42
C ASP A 140 14.61 2.40 -12.39
N HIS A 141 13.92 1.38 -11.89
CA HIS A 141 14.47 0.41 -10.92
C HIS A 141 15.20 -0.76 -11.57
N ILE A 142 15.03 -1.01 -12.88
CA ILE A 142 15.73 -2.08 -13.62
C ILE A 142 17.26 -2.06 -13.43
N PRO A 143 17.96 -0.91 -13.52
CA PRO A 143 19.41 -0.89 -13.30
C PRO A 143 19.84 -1.17 -11.85
N THR A 144 18.93 -1.02 -10.88
CA THR A 144 19.22 -1.23 -9.44
C THR A 144 18.92 -2.64 -8.94
N VAL A 145 18.23 -3.46 -9.74
CA VAL A 145 17.99 -4.86 -9.41
C VAL A 145 19.26 -5.66 -9.76
N PRO A 146 19.91 -6.35 -8.80
CA PRO A 146 21.07 -7.15 -9.11
C PRO A 146 20.67 -8.31 -10.03
N LEU A 147 21.01 -8.17 -11.31
CA LEU A 147 20.83 -9.17 -12.38
C LEU A 147 21.49 -10.53 -12.06
N GLY A 148 22.31 -10.60 -11.00
CA GLY A 148 23.00 -11.81 -10.56
C GLY A 148 22.16 -12.81 -9.74
N GLU A 149 21.07 -12.38 -9.09
CA GLU A 149 20.24 -13.26 -8.22
C GLU A 149 18.84 -13.56 -8.79
N LEU A 150 18.39 -12.79 -9.78
CA LEU A 150 17.15 -13.04 -10.50
C LEU A 150 17.51 -13.70 -11.83
N GLY A 151 17.54 -15.04 -11.81
CA GLY A 151 17.76 -15.85 -13.02
C GLY A 151 16.95 -15.29 -14.19
N CYS A 152 17.63 -15.07 -15.32
CA CYS A 152 17.15 -14.42 -16.54
C CYS A 152 15.87 -15.00 -17.15
N SER A 153 15.19 -15.97 -16.54
CA SER A 153 13.92 -16.53 -17.00
C SER A 153 12.67 -15.86 -16.43
N LYS A 154 12.74 -15.23 -15.23
CA LYS A 154 11.52 -14.71 -14.56
C LYS A 154 11.11 -13.30 -15.01
N ILE A 155 12.06 -12.46 -15.41
CA ILE A 155 11.79 -11.07 -15.82
C ILE A 155 11.00 -11.03 -17.14
N TYR A 156 11.38 -11.87 -18.12
CA TYR A 156 10.70 -11.94 -19.42
C TYR A 156 9.27 -12.50 -19.31
N SER A 157 9.02 -13.43 -18.37
CA SER A 157 7.67 -13.95 -18.11
C SER A 157 6.71 -12.89 -17.55
N ILE A 158 7.21 -11.91 -16.79
CA ILE A 158 6.40 -10.83 -16.23
C ILE A 158 6.17 -9.71 -17.27
N LEU A 159 7.15 -9.46 -18.15
CA LEU A 159 7.06 -8.48 -19.24
C LEU A 159 6.40 -9.02 -20.52
N GLY A 160 6.15 -10.32 -20.62
CA GLY A 160 5.51 -10.93 -21.79
C GLY A 160 6.37 -10.87 -23.05
N LEU A 161 7.69 -11.08 -22.91
CA LEU A 161 8.65 -11.23 -24.01
C LEU A 161 9.10 -12.69 -24.15
#